data_AF-A0A812HM28-F1
#
_entry.id   AF-A0A812HM28-F1
#
_cell.length_a   1.000
_cell.length_b   1.000
_cell.length_c   1.000
_cell.angle_alpha   90.00
_cell.angle_beta   90.00
_cell.angle_gamma   90.00
#
_symmetry.space_group_name_H-M   'P 1'
#
loop_
_entity.id
_entity.type
_entity.pdbx_description
1 polymer ?
#
loop_
_entity_poly.entity_id
_entity_poly.type
_entity_poly.pdbx_seq_one_letter_code
_entity_poly.pdbx_strand_id
1 'polypeptide(L)'
;MLNAFGTALRPCSDDEERGVCCKTILGLKLALKRFPEARWIVRAVDDTVVFPQQLEAELQVFDARRFVYVGAPSITLLCHMAKFAKQCGELHAGGGGGIALSRPLAEFLLNLEDLFLNLCRHDDAFLGHLLRYVLDVHVMALPGILQEPRFEQLRWSGPGLPPRCPLPLPPSVYSPMEDWGPLQPFAPTDAVRLGLVHADPATWPLLAALPQLVETASKQGLRLLVYADSQGHRIVYPHFRGATTLAVCSYEHAERLLSFQASVATHAS
;
A
#
# COMPACT_ATOMS: atom_id res chain seq x y z
N MET A 1 -8.05 7.41 -34.00
CA MET A 1 -8.09 5.93 -33.91
C MET A 1 -9.09 5.55 -32.84
N LEU A 2 -10.12 4.79 -33.20
CA LEU A 2 -11.03 4.18 -32.23
C LEU A 2 -10.31 2.96 -31.64
N ASN A 3 -10.19 2.87 -30.31
CA ASN A 3 -9.76 1.61 -29.68
C ASN A 3 -10.85 0.54 -29.84
N ALA A 4 -10.48 -0.73 -29.64
CA ALA A 4 -11.31 -1.93 -29.82
C ALA A 4 -12.66 -1.98 -29.05
N PHE A 5 -13.07 -0.87 -28.41
CA PHE A 5 -14.17 -0.77 -27.46
C PHE A 5 -15.13 0.40 -27.73
N GLY A 6 -15.06 1.04 -28.91
CA GLY A 6 -16.13 1.88 -29.47
C GLY A 6 -16.41 3.23 -28.80
N THR A 7 -15.62 3.63 -27.79
CA THR A 7 -15.70 4.95 -27.16
C THR A 7 -14.51 5.80 -27.56
N ALA A 8 -14.75 7.03 -28.01
CA ALA A 8 -13.70 8.03 -28.21
C ALA A 8 -13.14 8.46 -26.85
N LEU A 9 -12.24 7.65 -26.29
CA LEU A 9 -11.46 8.01 -25.13
C LEU A 9 -10.50 9.10 -25.57
N ARG A 10 -10.66 10.32 -25.03
CA ARG A 10 -9.61 11.33 -25.15
C ARG A 10 -8.34 10.74 -24.52
N PRO A 11 -7.19 10.74 -25.22
CA PRO A 11 -5.97 10.27 -24.61
C PRO A 11 -5.63 11.18 -23.43
N CYS A 12 -5.53 10.58 -22.24
CA CYS A 12 -4.94 11.27 -21.10
C CYS A 12 -3.49 11.57 -21.44
N SER A 13 -3.01 12.77 -21.08
CA SER A 13 -1.61 13.09 -21.23
C SER A 13 -0.76 12.20 -20.31
N ASP A 14 0.49 11.97 -20.70
CA ASP A 14 1.45 11.17 -19.94
C ASP A 14 2.32 12.09 -19.09
N ASP A 15 1.68 12.73 -18.09
CA ASP A 15 2.33 13.65 -17.15
C ASP A 15 1.78 13.48 -15.72
N GLU A 16 2.57 13.91 -14.75
CA GLU A 16 2.24 13.84 -13.32
C GLU A 16 1.31 14.95 -12.83
N GLU A 17 1.14 16.05 -13.58
CA GLU A 17 0.33 17.20 -13.13
C GLU A 17 -1.17 17.05 -13.38
N ARG A 18 -1.56 16.46 -14.52
CA ARG A 18 -2.97 16.28 -14.90
C ARG A 18 -3.22 14.93 -15.56
N GLY A 19 -2.18 14.36 -16.18
CA GLY A 19 -2.25 13.05 -16.82
C GLY A 19 -2.71 11.96 -15.86
N VAL A 20 -2.13 11.91 -14.66
CA VAL A 20 -2.47 10.92 -13.61
C VAL A 20 -3.95 11.01 -13.17
N CYS A 21 -4.50 12.22 -13.01
CA CYS A 21 -5.91 12.42 -12.67
C CYS A 21 -6.85 11.85 -13.74
N CYS A 22 -6.55 12.15 -15.00
CA CYS A 22 -7.30 11.61 -16.15
C CYS A 22 -7.16 10.08 -16.22
N LYS A 23 -5.96 9.54 -16.04
CA LYS A 23 -5.68 8.10 -16.04
C LYS A 23 -6.44 7.38 -14.93
N THR A 24 -6.58 7.99 -13.75
CA THR A 24 -7.38 7.42 -12.65
C THR A 24 -8.85 7.26 -13.05
N ILE A 25 -9.51 8.32 -13.55
CA ILE A 25 -10.91 8.21 -14.02
C ILE A 25 -11.04 7.23 -15.19
N LEU A 26 -10.12 7.29 -16.14
CA LEU A 26 -10.09 6.40 -17.29
C LEU A 26 -9.96 4.93 -16.86
N GLY A 27 -9.05 4.64 -15.92
CA GLY A 27 -8.82 3.33 -15.34
C GLY A 27 -10.08 2.79 -14.67
N LEU A 28 -10.79 3.61 -13.88
CA LEU A 28 -12.05 3.22 -13.26
C LEU A 28 -13.13 2.89 -14.29
N LYS A 29 -13.31 3.73 -15.31
CA LYS A 29 -14.27 3.47 -16.41
C LYS A 29 -13.97 2.15 -17.11
N LEU A 30 -12.70 1.91 -17.45
CA LEU A 30 -12.27 0.69 -18.13
C LEU A 30 -12.47 -0.54 -17.23
N ALA A 31 -12.09 -0.45 -15.96
CA ALA A 31 -12.24 -1.55 -15.01
C ALA A 31 -13.72 -1.92 -14.78
N LEU A 32 -14.59 -0.94 -14.52
CA LEU A 32 -16.03 -1.16 -14.30
C LEU A 32 -16.73 -1.72 -15.54
N LYS A 33 -16.34 -1.26 -16.74
CA LYS A 33 -16.86 -1.78 -18.02
C LYS A 33 -16.37 -3.20 -18.32
N ARG A 34 -15.09 -3.49 -18.04
CA ARG A 34 -14.48 -4.79 -18.34
C ARG A 34 -14.88 -5.87 -17.34
N PHE A 35 -15.09 -5.49 -16.09
CA PHE A 35 -15.39 -6.37 -14.97
C PHE A 35 -16.68 -5.90 -14.25
N PRO A 36 -17.86 -6.18 -14.84
CA PRO A 36 -19.14 -5.70 -14.32
C PRO A 36 -19.51 -6.30 -12.95
N GLU A 37 -18.95 -7.46 -12.61
CA GLU A 37 -19.20 -8.14 -11.32
C GLU A 37 -18.11 -7.86 -10.26
N ALA A 38 -17.10 -7.05 -10.59
CA ALA A 38 -16.04 -6.74 -9.64
C ALA A 38 -16.59 -5.92 -8.47
N ARG A 39 -16.43 -6.44 -7.25
CA ARG A 39 -16.80 -5.77 -5.99
C ARG A 39 -15.78 -4.70 -5.56
N TRP A 40 -14.54 -4.86 -6.01
CA TRP A 40 -13.41 -3.99 -5.70
C TRP A 40 -12.72 -3.57 -6.98
N ILE A 41 -12.33 -2.31 -7.05
CA ILE A 41 -11.47 -1.78 -8.10
C ILE A 41 -10.17 -1.35 -7.42
N VAL A 42 -9.06 -1.97 -7.81
CA VAL A 42 -7.74 -1.71 -7.25
C VAL A 42 -6.90 -0.99 -8.30
N ARG A 43 -6.47 0.23 -7.98
CA ARG A 43 -5.44 0.96 -8.71
C ARG A 43 -4.08 0.55 -8.13
N ALA A 44 -3.17 0.12 -8.99
CA ALA A 44 -1.76 -0.06 -8.68
C ALA A 44 -0.93 0.82 -9.65
N VAL A 45 0.33 1.07 -9.32
CA VAL A 45 1.29 1.75 -10.21
C VAL A 45 2.28 0.73 -10.80
N ASP A 46 3.12 1.18 -11.73
CA ASP A 46 4.04 0.33 -12.50
C ASP A 46 5.25 -0.19 -11.71
N ASP A 47 5.41 0.24 -10.46
CA ASP A 47 6.32 -0.29 -9.45
C ASP A 47 5.58 -0.88 -8.22
N THR A 48 4.32 -1.31 -8.37
CA THR A 48 3.61 -2.09 -7.35
C THR A 48 3.57 -3.59 -7.71
N VAL A 49 4.02 -4.45 -6.80
CA VAL A 49 3.75 -5.89 -6.85
C VAL A 49 2.41 -6.20 -6.19
N VAL A 50 1.55 -6.94 -6.88
CA VAL A 50 0.24 -7.36 -6.40
C VAL A 50 0.25 -8.85 -6.09
N PHE A 51 -0.25 -9.21 -4.91
CA PHE A 51 -0.49 -10.59 -4.46
C PHE A 51 -2.00 -10.83 -4.40
N PRO A 52 -2.63 -11.31 -5.49
CA PRO A 52 -4.08 -11.22 -5.66
C PRO A 52 -4.88 -11.97 -4.58
N GLN A 53 -4.43 -13.17 -4.19
CA GLN A 53 -5.13 -14.00 -3.20
C GLN A 53 -5.08 -13.39 -1.80
N GLN A 54 -3.91 -12.87 -1.42
CA GLN A 54 -3.71 -12.20 -0.14
C GLN A 54 -4.46 -10.86 -0.11
N LEU A 55 -4.42 -10.10 -1.20
CA LEU A 55 -5.17 -8.86 -1.34
C LEU A 55 -6.68 -9.10 -1.23
N GLU A 56 -7.20 -10.15 -1.88
CA GLU A 56 -8.60 -10.53 -1.73
C GLU A 56 -8.95 -10.83 -0.27
N ALA A 57 -8.13 -11.62 0.43
CA ALA A 57 -8.34 -11.95 1.84
C ALA A 57 -8.33 -10.71 2.74
N GLU A 58 -7.40 -9.77 2.52
CA GLU A 58 -7.36 -8.50 3.28
C GLU A 58 -8.56 -7.59 2.96
N LEU A 59 -9.09 -7.63 1.74
CA LEU A 59 -10.28 -6.84 1.37
C LEU A 59 -11.60 -7.42 1.92
N GLN A 60 -11.64 -8.71 2.27
CA GLN A 60 -12.85 -9.36 2.81
C GLN A 60 -13.30 -8.80 4.17
N VAL A 61 -12.42 -8.12 4.90
CA VAL A 61 -12.77 -7.51 6.20
C VAL A 61 -13.66 -6.27 6.05
N PHE A 62 -13.74 -5.70 4.85
CA PHE A 62 -14.54 -4.51 4.55
C PHE A 62 -15.86 -4.87 3.85
N ASP A 63 -16.94 -4.17 4.18
CA ASP A 63 -18.22 -4.35 3.48
C ASP A 63 -18.22 -3.65 2.12
N ALA A 64 -17.94 -4.41 1.06
CA ALA A 64 -17.88 -3.92 -0.32
C ALA A 64 -19.20 -3.33 -0.87
N ARG A 65 -20.32 -3.46 -0.14
CA ARG A 65 -21.61 -2.85 -0.51
C ARG A 65 -21.73 -1.40 -0.07
N ARG A 66 -20.82 -0.94 0.79
CA ARG A 66 -20.75 0.45 1.28
C ARG A 66 -19.67 1.23 0.52
N PHE A 67 -19.64 2.54 0.70
CA PHE A 67 -18.53 3.35 0.22
C PHE A 67 -17.29 3.07 1.06
N VAL A 68 -16.35 2.34 0.47
CA VAL A 68 -15.07 1.98 1.09
C VAL A 68 -13.92 2.45 0.22
N TYR A 69 -13.03 3.19 0.86
CA TYR A 69 -11.75 3.66 0.33
C TYR A 69 -10.63 3.15 1.23
N VAL A 70 -9.77 2.28 0.70
CA VAL A 70 -8.71 1.60 1.45
C VAL A 70 -7.38 1.69 0.73
N GLY A 71 -6.30 1.78 1.50
CA GLY A 71 -4.93 1.81 1.00
C GLY A 71 -3.95 2.08 2.14
N ALA A 72 -2.73 2.50 1.80
CA ALA A 72 -1.73 2.92 2.78
C ALA A 72 -2.08 4.35 3.24
N PRO A 73 -2.48 4.59 4.50
CA PRO A 73 -2.83 5.94 4.91
C PRO A 73 -1.63 6.87 4.81
N SER A 74 -1.80 7.95 4.05
CA SER A 74 -0.81 8.97 3.75
C SER A 74 -1.34 10.36 4.13
N ILE A 75 -0.49 11.31 4.49
CA ILE A 75 -0.83 12.72 4.76
C ILE A 75 0.03 13.56 3.82
N THR A 76 -0.60 14.37 2.96
CA THR A 76 0.13 15.33 2.14
C THR A 76 0.30 16.66 2.87
N LEU A 77 1.47 17.28 2.75
CA LEU A 77 1.78 18.59 3.32
C LEU A 77 1.41 19.77 2.39
N LEU A 78 0.70 19.50 1.28
CA LEU A 78 0.21 20.56 0.38
C LEU A 78 -0.82 21.45 1.09
N CYS A 79 -0.33 22.47 1.81
CA CYS A 79 -1.15 23.33 2.67
C CYS A 79 -2.28 24.07 1.92
N HIS A 80 -2.15 24.25 0.60
CA HIS A 80 -3.19 24.88 -0.22
C HIS A 80 -4.42 23.99 -0.46
N MET A 81 -4.29 22.67 -0.26
CA MET A 81 -5.40 21.71 -0.26
C MET A 81 -6.08 21.62 1.12
N ALA A 82 -5.29 21.70 2.19
CA ALA A 82 -5.76 21.62 3.58
C ALA A 82 -6.37 22.95 4.07
N LYS A 83 -7.48 23.38 3.47
CA LYS A 83 -8.06 24.72 3.70
C LYS A 83 -8.77 24.93 5.05
N PHE A 84 -9.06 23.89 5.83
CA PHE A 84 -10.07 24.01 6.89
C PHE A 84 -9.55 24.03 8.35
N ALA A 85 -8.24 23.88 8.61
CA ALA A 85 -7.76 23.74 9.99
C ALA A 85 -6.57 24.63 10.42
N LYS A 86 -6.05 25.52 9.56
CA LYS A 86 -4.70 26.13 9.78
C LYS A 86 -3.61 25.06 10.00
N GLN A 87 -3.84 23.84 9.53
CA GLN A 87 -2.94 22.70 9.61
C GLN A 87 -2.61 22.28 8.18
N CYS A 88 -1.33 22.04 7.89
CA CYS A 88 -0.91 21.38 6.66
C CYS A 88 -1.11 19.88 6.84
N GLY A 89 -1.95 19.26 6.02
CA GLY A 89 -2.24 17.83 6.14
C GLY A 89 -3.58 17.42 5.51
N GLU A 90 -3.55 16.63 4.44
CA GLU A 90 -4.73 15.93 3.92
C GLU A 90 -4.52 14.41 3.99
N LEU A 91 -5.40 13.71 4.72
CA LEU A 91 -5.33 12.26 4.88
C LEU A 91 -5.95 11.56 3.67
N HIS A 92 -5.17 10.73 3.00
CA HIS A 92 -5.53 10.01 1.78
C HIS A 92 -4.85 8.63 1.77
N ALA A 93 -5.07 7.82 0.74
CA ALA A 93 -4.29 6.61 0.49
C ALA A 93 -3.12 6.96 -0.45
N GLY A 94 -1.88 6.68 -0.05
CA GLY A 94 -0.70 6.93 -0.90
C GLY A 94 -0.75 6.12 -2.20
N GLY A 95 -0.45 6.77 -3.32
CA GLY A 95 -0.61 6.18 -4.65
C GLY A 95 0.31 4.99 -4.95
N GLY A 96 1.57 5.02 -4.50
CA GLY A 96 2.60 4.03 -4.85
C GLY A 96 2.30 2.58 -4.42
N GLY A 97 1.56 2.43 -3.33
CA GLY A 97 1.26 1.13 -2.72
C GLY A 97 -0.05 0.59 -3.27
N GLY A 98 -0.77 1.41 -4.01
CA GLY A 98 -2.08 1.11 -4.56
C GLY A 98 -3.23 1.56 -3.67
N ILE A 99 -4.38 1.71 -4.33
CA ILE A 99 -5.62 2.21 -3.77
C ILE A 99 -6.72 1.23 -4.15
N ALA A 100 -7.53 0.80 -3.19
CA ALA A 100 -8.70 -0.03 -3.44
C ALA A 100 -10.00 0.73 -3.11
N LEU A 101 -10.95 0.69 -4.03
CA LEU A 101 -12.26 1.30 -3.94
C LEU A 101 -13.32 0.22 -4.05
N SER A 102 -14.32 0.24 -3.16
CA SER A 102 -15.54 -0.54 -3.34
C SER A 102 -16.24 -0.13 -4.64
N ARG A 103 -16.93 -1.06 -5.29
CA ARG A 103 -17.67 -0.80 -6.53
C ARG A 103 -18.63 0.40 -6.41
N PRO A 104 -19.52 0.49 -5.40
CA PRO A 104 -20.46 1.60 -5.32
C PRO A 104 -19.76 2.97 -5.23
N LEU A 105 -18.60 3.03 -4.55
CA LEU A 105 -17.80 4.25 -4.49
C LEU A 105 -17.16 4.59 -5.85
N ALA A 106 -16.61 3.59 -6.55
CA ALA A 106 -16.02 3.78 -7.87
C ALA A 106 -17.06 4.26 -8.89
N GLU A 107 -18.26 3.68 -8.89
CA GLU A 107 -19.37 4.10 -9.75
C GLU A 107 -19.83 5.53 -9.41
N PHE A 108 -19.94 5.86 -8.11
CA PHE A 108 -20.31 7.21 -7.70
C PHE A 108 -19.27 8.26 -8.11
N LEU A 109 -17.98 7.92 -7.99
CA LEU A 109 -16.88 8.81 -8.40
C LEU A 109 -16.94 9.14 -9.89
N LEU A 110 -17.40 8.23 -10.76
CA LEU A 110 -17.60 8.52 -12.17
C LEU A 110 -18.72 9.55 -12.42
N ASN A 111 -19.69 9.68 -11.53
CA ASN A 111 -20.69 10.76 -11.61
C ASN A 111 -20.11 12.13 -11.21
N LEU A 112 -18.94 12.15 -10.56
CA LEU A 112 -18.19 13.34 -10.18
C LEU A 112 -16.99 13.60 -11.09
N GLU A 113 -16.90 12.93 -12.24
CA GLU A 113 -15.75 13.02 -13.15
C GLU A 113 -15.38 14.47 -13.50
N ASP A 114 -16.33 15.26 -13.97
CA ASP A 114 -16.05 16.65 -14.39
C ASP A 114 -15.54 17.49 -13.21
N LEU A 115 -16.10 17.30 -12.02
CA LEU A 115 -15.66 17.99 -10.81
C LEU A 115 -14.23 17.58 -10.45
N PHE A 116 -13.94 16.27 -10.43
CA PHE A 116 -12.63 15.74 -10.10
C PHE A 116 -11.57 16.22 -11.11
N LEU A 117 -11.81 16.08 -12.41
CA LEU A 117 -10.85 16.44 -13.46
C LEU A 117 -10.56 17.95 -13.50
N ASN A 118 -11.52 18.80 -13.14
CA ASN A 118 -11.31 20.25 -13.08
C ASN A 118 -10.40 20.66 -11.90
N LEU A 119 -10.54 19.98 -10.76
CA LEU A 119 -9.84 20.33 -9.52
C LEU A 119 -8.51 19.60 -9.35
N CYS A 120 -8.40 18.37 -9.86
CA CYS A 120 -7.28 17.49 -9.60
C CYS A 120 -5.96 18.00 -10.19
N ARG A 121 -4.90 17.86 -9.39
CA ARG A 121 -3.49 18.10 -9.79
C ARG A 121 -2.57 16.94 -9.39
N HIS A 122 -2.94 16.18 -8.38
CA HIS A 122 -2.23 14.98 -7.94
C HIS A 122 -3.28 13.97 -7.52
N ASP A 123 -3.31 12.81 -8.17
CA ASP A 123 -4.54 12.02 -8.21
C ASP A 123 -4.94 11.40 -6.87
N ASP A 124 -4.00 10.85 -6.11
CA ASP A 124 -4.24 10.24 -4.80
C ASP A 124 -4.68 11.25 -3.72
N ALA A 125 -3.99 12.38 -3.59
CA ALA A 125 -4.27 13.42 -2.61
C ALA A 125 -5.59 14.14 -2.91
N PHE A 126 -5.83 14.50 -4.18
CA PHE A 126 -7.08 15.14 -4.57
C PHE A 126 -8.25 14.17 -4.56
N LEU A 127 -8.02 12.88 -4.83
CA LEU A 127 -9.03 11.85 -4.63
C LEU A 127 -9.39 11.76 -3.15
N GLY A 128 -8.41 11.62 -2.25
CA GLY A 128 -8.65 11.61 -0.81
C GLY A 128 -9.40 12.85 -0.32
N HIS A 129 -9.01 14.04 -0.78
CA HIS A 129 -9.69 15.29 -0.47
C HIS A 129 -11.16 15.30 -0.95
N LEU A 130 -11.41 14.91 -2.20
CA LEU A 130 -12.77 14.82 -2.75
C LEU A 130 -13.62 13.84 -1.94
N LEU A 131 -13.10 12.63 -1.70
CA LEU A 131 -13.79 11.57 -0.96
C LEU A 131 -14.14 12.03 0.46
N ARG A 132 -13.20 12.68 1.16
CA ARG A 132 -13.41 13.16 2.52
C ARG A 132 -14.42 14.29 2.60
N TYR A 133 -14.27 15.35 1.81
CA TYR A 133 -15.06 16.58 2.00
C TYR A 133 -16.37 16.61 1.20
N VAL A 134 -16.44 15.87 0.09
CA VAL A 134 -17.68 15.79 -0.71
C VAL A 134 -18.51 14.58 -0.33
N LEU A 135 -17.90 13.46 0.04
CA LEU A 135 -18.60 12.20 0.29
C LEU A 135 -18.56 11.70 1.73
N ASP A 136 -17.82 12.36 2.63
CA ASP A 136 -17.55 11.90 3.99
C ASP A 136 -16.99 10.46 4.04
N VAL A 137 -16.19 10.10 3.03
CA VAL A 137 -15.50 8.81 2.94
C VAL A 137 -14.05 9.02 3.33
N HIS A 138 -13.63 8.38 4.42
CA HIS A 138 -12.27 8.47 4.95
C HIS A 138 -11.45 7.26 4.50
N VAL A 139 -10.15 7.47 4.27
CA VAL A 139 -9.24 6.36 4.00
C VAL A 139 -9.20 5.41 5.20
N MET A 140 -9.28 4.11 4.92
CA MET A 140 -9.05 3.05 5.89
C MET A 140 -7.74 2.33 5.56
N ALA A 141 -6.99 1.96 6.59
CA ALA A 141 -5.73 1.25 6.42
C ALA A 141 -5.98 -0.15 5.84
N LEU A 142 -5.33 -0.46 4.71
CA LEU A 142 -5.24 -1.82 4.20
C LEU A 142 -4.06 -2.51 4.91
N PRO A 143 -4.25 -3.49 5.80
CA PRO A 143 -3.13 -3.98 6.61
C PRO A 143 -2.02 -4.69 5.82
N GLY A 144 -2.35 -5.23 4.64
CA GLY A 144 -1.44 -5.95 3.75
C GLY A 144 -0.68 -5.09 2.75
N ILE A 145 -0.69 -3.75 2.90
CA ILE A 145 -0.03 -2.83 1.98
C ILE A 145 1.32 -2.37 2.53
N LEU A 146 2.35 -2.41 1.69
CA LEU A 146 3.65 -1.82 1.97
C LEU A 146 3.90 -0.70 0.96
N GLN A 147 3.83 0.55 1.42
CA GLN A 147 3.93 1.75 0.57
C GLN A 147 5.30 2.42 0.65
N GLU A 148 5.86 2.55 1.85
CA GLU A 148 7.18 3.15 2.06
C GLU A 148 8.05 2.26 2.96
N PRO A 149 9.37 2.19 2.72
CA PRO A 149 10.07 2.77 1.58
C PRO A 149 9.69 2.07 0.27
N ARG A 150 9.90 2.75 -0.87
CA ARG A 150 10.05 2.03 -2.14
C ARG A 150 11.19 1.02 -2.00
N PHE A 151 10.86 -0.27 -2.04
CA PHE A 151 11.86 -1.31 -1.85
C PHE A 151 12.68 -1.50 -3.12
N GLU A 152 13.93 -1.08 -3.08
CA GLU A 152 14.90 -1.20 -4.17
C GLU A 152 15.63 -2.55 -4.14
N GLN A 153 15.64 -3.20 -2.97
CA GLN A 153 16.39 -4.43 -2.73
C GLN A 153 15.57 -5.43 -1.94
N LEU A 154 15.87 -6.71 -2.15
CA LEU A 154 15.34 -7.81 -1.34
C LEU A 154 16.48 -8.57 -0.68
N ARG A 155 16.31 -8.92 0.59
CA ARG A 155 17.26 -9.72 1.35
C ARG A 155 16.61 -11.02 1.81
N TRP A 156 16.87 -12.08 1.04
CA TRP A 156 16.84 -13.47 1.50
C TRP A 156 17.91 -14.28 0.78
N SER A 157 18.44 -15.32 1.42
CA SER A 157 19.51 -16.14 0.86
C SER A 157 18.98 -17.42 0.22
N GLY A 158 19.14 -17.55 -1.11
CA GLY A 158 19.21 -18.82 -1.83
C GLY A 158 17.88 -19.49 -2.25
N PRO A 159 17.96 -20.58 -3.04
CA PRO A 159 16.82 -21.43 -3.35
C PRO A 159 16.45 -22.23 -2.10
N GLY A 160 15.37 -21.84 -1.43
CA GLY A 160 14.91 -22.50 -0.21
C GLY A 160 14.17 -21.56 0.71
N LEU A 161 13.88 -22.04 1.92
CA LEU A 161 13.25 -21.21 2.94
C LEU A 161 14.18 -20.09 3.40
N PRO A 162 13.63 -18.88 3.67
CA PRO A 162 14.37 -17.79 4.28
C PRO A 162 15.03 -18.21 5.61
N PRO A 163 16.18 -17.59 5.97
CA PRO A 163 16.88 -17.89 7.22
C PRO A 163 15.99 -17.60 8.43
N ARG A 164 16.29 -18.22 9.58
CA ARG A 164 15.57 -17.92 10.84
C ARG A 164 15.70 -16.44 11.20
N CYS A 165 14.62 -15.85 11.69
CA CYS A 165 14.62 -14.48 12.17
C CYS A 165 15.56 -14.34 13.39
N PRO A 166 16.23 -13.18 13.56
CA PRO A 166 16.91 -12.89 14.81
C PRO A 166 15.91 -12.85 15.96
N LEU A 167 16.40 -13.15 17.17
CA LEU A 167 15.65 -12.99 18.42
C LEU A 167 16.28 -11.87 19.27
N PRO A 168 15.49 -10.89 19.75
CA PRO A 168 14.06 -10.70 19.49
C PRO A 168 13.76 -10.42 18.01
N LEU A 169 12.54 -10.76 17.57
CA LEU A 169 12.07 -10.50 16.21
C LEU A 169 12.30 -9.03 15.84
N PRO A 170 12.60 -8.73 14.55
CA PRO A 170 12.85 -7.38 14.09
C PRO A 170 11.77 -6.40 14.59
N PRO A 171 12.13 -5.23 15.14
CA PRO A 171 11.15 -4.27 15.63
C PRO A 171 10.49 -3.52 14.47
N SER A 172 9.36 -2.86 14.75
CA SER A 172 8.79 -1.88 13.82
C SER A 172 9.74 -0.73 13.58
N VAL A 173 9.86 -0.30 12.32
CA VAL A 173 10.55 0.93 11.98
C VAL A 173 9.53 2.05 11.77
N TYR A 174 9.83 3.24 12.26
CA TYR A 174 8.92 4.39 12.22
C TYR A 174 9.51 5.49 11.34
N SER A 175 8.66 6.14 10.54
CA SER A 175 9.00 7.36 9.80
C SER A 175 8.14 8.53 10.29
N PRO A 176 8.68 9.75 10.45
CA PRO A 176 7.88 10.96 10.63
C PRO A 176 7.49 11.64 9.30
N MET A 177 6.64 12.66 9.44
CA MET A 177 5.57 13.17 8.54
C MET A 177 5.95 14.01 7.30
N GLU A 178 7.15 13.97 6.74
CA GLU A 178 7.41 14.80 5.55
C GLU A 178 7.03 14.08 4.25
N ASP A 179 5.90 14.57 3.71
CA ASP A 179 5.31 14.43 2.38
C ASP A 179 4.24 13.36 2.16
N TRP A 180 4.28 12.19 2.84
CA TRP A 180 3.31 11.11 2.56
C TRP A 180 2.93 10.20 3.76
N GLY A 181 2.53 10.72 4.93
CA GLY A 181 1.90 9.83 5.95
C GLY A 181 1.78 10.28 7.40
N PRO A 182 0.73 9.80 8.13
CA PRO A 182 0.82 9.74 9.57
C PRO A 182 1.87 8.71 9.99
N LEU A 183 2.30 8.77 11.25
CA LEU A 183 3.14 7.78 11.95
C LEU A 183 2.50 6.37 11.91
N GLN A 184 2.47 5.70 10.76
CA GLN A 184 2.24 4.27 10.70
C GLN A 184 3.60 3.61 10.77
N PRO A 185 3.92 2.88 11.85
CA PRO A 185 5.10 2.04 11.84
C PRO A 185 5.02 1.12 10.63
N PHE A 186 6.13 1.01 9.90
CA PHE A 186 6.36 -0.19 9.13
C PHE A 186 6.54 -1.32 10.15
N ALA A 187 5.44 -2.02 10.41
CA ALA A 187 5.42 -3.15 11.31
C ALA A 187 5.82 -4.43 10.54
N PRO A 188 6.73 -5.24 11.10
CA PRO A 188 7.01 -6.57 10.58
C PRO A 188 5.71 -7.33 10.36
N THR A 189 5.49 -7.77 9.13
CA THR A 189 4.21 -8.33 8.68
C THR A 189 4.40 -9.78 8.27
N ASP A 190 3.42 -10.62 8.60
CA ASP A 190 3.40 -12.00 8.14
C ASP A 190 3.18 -12.02 6.63
N ALA A 191 4.03 -12.70 5.88
CA ALA A 191 3.99 -12.72 4.41
C ALA A 191 2.64 -13.22 3.86
N VAL A 192 1.88 -14.02 4.63
CA VAL A 192 0.52 -14.46 4.27
C VAL A 192 -0.47 -13.30 4.11
N ARG A 193 -0.16 -12.13 4.66
CA ARG A 193 -1.00 -10.94 4.65
C ARG A 193 -0.61 -9.91 3.58
N LEU A 194 0.52 -10.10 2.90
CA LEU A 194 1.01 -9.13 1.92
C LEU A 194 0.14 -9.16 0.68
N GLY A 195 -0.61 -8.09 0.45
CA GLY A 195 -1.46 -7.91 -0.72
C GLY A 195 -0.84 -6.98 -1.77
N LEU A 196 -0.19 -5.91 -1.35
CA LEU A 196 0.39 -4.90 -2.23
C LEU A 196 1.75 -4.44 -1.69
N VAL A 197 2.76 -4.35 -2.55
CA VAL A 197 4.11 -3.92 -2.17
C VAL A 197 4.65 -2.96 -3.22
N HIS A 198 4.95 -1.73 -2.82
CA HIS A 198 5.66 -0.74 -3.62
C HIS A 198 7.15 -1.10 -3.68
N ALA A 199 7.60 -1.63 -4.82
CA ALA A 199 8.92 -2.20 -4.97
C ALA A 199 9.42 -2.08 -6.42
N ASP A 200 10.72 -1.79 -6.54
CA ASP A 200 11.38 -1.63 -7.82
C ASP A 200 11.24 -2.90 -8.68
N PRO A 201 11.01 -2.79 -10.00
CA PRO A 201 10.90 -3.95 -10.91
C PRO A 201 12.04 -4.97 -10.81
N ALA A 202 13.25 -4.54 -10.42
CA ALA A 202 14.38 -5.44 -10.19
C ALA A 202 14.11 -6.49 -9.08
N THR A 203 13.20 -6.19 -8.16
CA THR A 203 12.84 -7.05 -7.02
C THR A 203 11.71 -8.04 -7.34
N TRP A 204 10.96 -7.85 -8.43
CA TRP A 204 9.74 -8.61 -8.70
C TRP A 204 9.91 -10.11 -8.87
N PRO A 205 10.94 -10.63 -9.58
CA PRO A 205 11.10 -12.08 -9.76
C PRO A 205 11.21 -12.82 -8.43
N LEU A 206 11.88 -12.16 -7.48
CA LEU A 206 12.05 -12.62 -6.13
C LEU A 206 10.71 -12.53 -5.38
N LEU A 207 10.03 -11.38 -5.35
CA LEU A 207 8.72 -11.23 -4.69
C LEU A 207 7.67 -12.22 -5.23
N ALA A 208 7.70 -12.53 -6.52
CA ALA A 208 6.79 -13.50 -7.14
C ALA A 208 6.96 -14.93 -6.59
N ALA A 209 8.11 -15.27 -6.02
CA ALA A 209 8.34 -16.57 -5.37
C ALA A 209 7.76 -16.65 -3.95
N LEU A 210 7.45 -15.50 -3.32
CA LEU A 210 7.05 -15.43 -1.92
C LEU A 210 5.82 -16.30 -1.58
N PRO A 211 4.74 -16.38 -2.40
CA PRO A 211 3.58 -17.22 -2.08
C PRO A 211 3.94 -18.72 -1.97
N GLN A 212 4.83 -19.22 -2.84
CA GLN A 212 5.29 -20.61 -2.79
C GLN A 212 6.17 -20.87 -1.56
N LEU A 213 7.01 -19.89 -1.18
CA LEU A 213 7.82 -19.97 0.04
C LEU A 213 6.94 -19.96 1.30
N VAL A 214 5.87 -19.16 1.31
CA VAL A 214 4.88 -19.13 2.40
C VAL A 214 4.22 -20.50 2.57
N GLU A 215 3.81 -21.14 1.48
CA GLU A 215 3.21 -22.48 1.52
C GLU A 215 4.22 -23.51 2.04
N THR A 216 5.45 -23.45 1.55
CA THR A 216 6.55 -24.35 1.97
C THR A 216 6.88 -24.19 3.45
N ALA A 217 6.96 -22.95 3.94
CA ALA A 217 7.24 -22.64 5.34
C ALA A 217 6.12 -23.18 6.24
N SER A 218 4.86 -22.97 5.83
CA SER A 218 3.68 -23.39 6.57
C SER A 218 3.64 -24.92 6.75
N LYS A 219 4.02 -25.70 5.73
CA LYS A 219 4.13 -27.16 5.80
C LYS A 219 5.17 -27.64 6.81
N GLN A 220 6.15 -26.80 7.16
CA GLN A 220 7.20 -27.08 8.14
C GLN A 220 6.89 -26.48 9.52
N GLY A 221 5.68 -25.96 9.74
CA GLY A 221 5.30 -25.29 11.00
C GLY A 221 5.92 -23.90 11.17
N LEU A 222 6.50 -23.35 10.10
CA LEU A 222 7.14 -22.03 10.07
C LEU A 222 6.24 -20.99 9.44
N ARG A 223 6.51 -19.72 9.75
CA ARG A 223 5.93 -18.56 9.09
C ARG A 223 7.02 -17.67 8.54
N LEU A 224 6.67 -16.83 7.57
CA LEU A 224 7.61 -15.87 6.99
C LEU A 224 7.25 -14.47 7.48
N LEU A 225 8.24 -13.79 8.05
CA LEU A 225 8.15 -12.40 8.46
C LEU A 225 8.81 -11.55 7.39
N VAL A 226 8.11 -10.50 6.97
CA VAL A 226 8.63 -9.49 6.07
C VAL A 226 8.82 -8.20 6.84
N TYR A 227 10.00 -7.61 6.73
CA TYR A 227 10.36 -6.41 7.47
C TYR A 227 11.26 -5.48 6.66
N ALA A 228 11.20 -4.18 6.93
CA ALA A 228 12.17 -3.22 6.41
C ALA A 228 13.49 -3.38 7.16
N ASP A 229 14.57 -3.71 6.45
CA ASP A 229 15.88 -3.92 7.04
C ASP A 229 16.61 -2.59 7.18
N SER A 230 16.69 -2.09 8.42
CA SER A 230 17.44 -0.88 8.75
C SER A 230 18.93 -1.13 9.02
N GLN A 231 19.43 -2.36 8.85
CA GLN A 231 20.81 -2.77 9.13
C GLN A 231 21.28 -2.43 10.55
N GLY A 232 20.35 -2.49 11.51
CA GLY A 232 20.62 -2.16 12.92
C GLY A 232 20.65 -0.65 13.20
N HIS A 233 20.43 0.20 12.20
CA HIS A 233 20.26 1.62 12.43
C HIS A 233 18.91 1.89 13.09
N ARG A 234 18.95 2.59 14.22
CA ARG A 234 17.76 3.22 14.79
C ARG A 234 17.38 4.36 13.84
N ILE A 235 16.22 4.25 13.23
CA ILE A 235 15.69 5.33 12.39
C ILE A 235 15.21 6.44 13.33
N VAL A 236 16.11 7.40 13.57
CA VAL A 236 15.87 8.61 14.33
C VAL A 236 15.96 9.72 13.29
N TYR A 237 14.82 10.28 12.85
CA TYR A 237 14.70 11.38 11.85
C TYR A 237 14.83 10.99 10.35
N PRO A 238 14.24 11.78 9.42
CA PRO A 238 12.85 11.66 8.99
C PRO A 238 12.63 10.77 7.76
N HIS A 239 13.59 9.94 7.38
CA HIS A 239 13.51 9.13 6.18
C HIS A 239 13.73 7.65 6.50
N PHE A 240 13.15 6.77 5.68
CA PHE A 240 13.63 5.40 5.48
C PHE A 240 15.04 5.34 4.85
N ARG A 241 15.87 6.39 5.02
CA ARG A 241 17.19 6.52 4.39
C ARG A 241 18.06 5.36 4.87
N GLY A 242 18.31 4.42 3.97
CA GLY A 242 19.07 3.20 4.23
C GLY A 242 18.23 1.95 4.54
N ALA A 243 16.90 2.04 4.61
CA ALA A 243 15.98 0.92 4.81
C ALA A 243 15.23 0.48 3.53
N THR A 244 15.79 0.76 2.34
CA THR A 244 15.20 0.39 1.03
C THR A 244 15.27 -1.11 0.74
N THR A 245 15.75 -1.91 1.69
CA THR A 245 15.80 -3.37 1.61
C THR A 245 14.61 -3.99 2.33
N LEU A 246 13.81 -4.77 1.60
CA LEU A 246 12.80 -5.65 2.18
C LEU A 246 13.46 -6.99 2.53
N ALA A 247 13.54 -7.30 3.82
CA ALA A 247 14.07 -8.57 4.28
C ALA A 247 12.96 -9.57 4.58
N VAL A 248 13.28 -10.85 4.37
CA VAL A 248 12.39 -11.98 4.68
C VAL A 248 13.14 -12.97 5.57
N CYS A 249 12.52 -13.38 6.66
CA CYS A 249 13.05 -14.41 7.55
C CYS A 249 11.93 -15.37 8.01
N SER A 250 12.31 -16.57 8.45
CA SER A 250 11.38 -17.58 8.96
C SER A 250 11.31 -17.56 10.48
N TYR A 251 10.12 -17.79 11.05
CA TYR A 251 9.93 -17.83 12.50
C TYR A 251 8.83 -18.82 12.90
N GLU A 252 8.85 -19.26 14.16
CA GLU A 252 7.81 -20.06 14.83
C GLU A 252 6.91 -19.17 15.67
N HIS A 253 5.68 -19.62 15.95
CA HIS A 253 4.76 -18.85 16.77
C HIS A 253 5.30 -18.56 18.19
N ALA A 254 6.05 -19.50 18.77
CA ALA A 254 6.66 -19.34 20.10
C ALA A 254 7.68 -18.18 20.15
N GLU A 255 8.39 -17.93 19.05
CA GLU A 255 9.40 -16.87 18.93
C GLU A 255 8.78 -15.46 19.01
N ARG A 256 7.50 -15.30 18.63
CA ARG A 256 6.76 -14.05 18.87
C ARG A 256 6.58 -13.74 20.35
N LEU A 257 6.23 -14.75 21.15
CA LEU A 257 6.04 -14.59 22.59
C LEU A 257 7.37 -14.23 23.29
N LEU A 258 8.45 -14.93 22.93
CA LEU A 258 9.78 -14.65 23.44
C LEU A 258 10.24 -13.22 23.11
N SER A 259 9.97 -12.77 21.88
CA SER A 259 10.33 -11.42 21.45
C SER A 259 9.59 -10.35 22.23
N PHE A 260 8.31 -10.55 22.52
CA PHE A 260 7.52 -9.64 23.35
C PHE A 260 8.09 -9.53 24.77
N GLN A 261 8.47 -10.66 25.38
CA GLN A 261 9.09 -10.67 26.72
C GLN A 261 10.45 -9.96 26.75
N ALA A 262 11.28 -10.19 25.72
CA ALA A 262 12.58 -9.54 25.59
C ALA A 262 12.47 -8.02 25.45
N SER A 263 11.48 -7.52 24.69
CA SER A 263 11.22 -6.07 24.57
C SER A 263 10.76 -5.43 25.89
N VAL A 264 10.01 -6.15 26.74
CA VAL A 264 9.61 -5.64 28.06
C VAL A 264 10.83 -5.53 28.99
N ALA A 265 11.75 -6.50 28.94
CA ALA A 265 12.95 -6.50 29.79
C ALA A 265 13.92 -5.35 29.45
N THR A 266 14.09 -5.01 28.17
CA THR A 266 14.96 -3.91 27.73
C THR A 266 14.40 -2.51 27.98
N HIS A 267 13.10 -2.37 28.25
CA HIS A 267 12.48 -1.10 28.63
C HIS A 267 12.36 -0.89 30.15
N ALA A 268 12.69 -1.91 30.95
CA ALA A 268 12.67 -1.85 32.41
C ALA A 268 14.06 -1.53 33.04
N SER A 269 15.09 -1.37 32.20
CA SER A 269 16.48 -1.02 32.55
C SER A 269 16.84 0.36 32.02
#